data_AF-A0A1L9R8V6-F1
#
_entry.id   AF-A0A1L9R8V6-F1
#
_cell.length_a   1.000
_cell.length_b   1.000
_cell.length_c   1.000
_cell.angle_alpha   90.00
_cell.angle_beta   90.00
_cell.angle_gamma   90.00
#
_symmetry.space_group_name_H-M   'P 1'
#
loop_
_entity.id
_entity.type
_entity.pdbx_description
1 polymer ?
#
loop_
_entity_poly.entity_id
_entity_poly.type
_entity_poly.pdbx_seq_one_letter_code
_entity_poly.pdbx_strand_id
1 'polypeptide(L)'
;MIIYRVTDEFSNTHFDEEGIFAGNPDIDVSLFPKGDRQRKRTVYWIKKHLDWYSRVATPFISAYTDYDVAWKEAERRVYAGHGDVVIWTIKMIHEYGIECRDMDRLKNVLGFWIPDKAFHNARSEYLVLHHIPSEAILFGTSLSKRNGSMKERIIEY
;
A
#
# COMPACT_ATOMS: atom_id res chain seq x y z
N MET A 1 8.76 -0.89 13.02
CA MET A 1 7.40 -0.31 12.91
C MET A 1 6.49 -1.37 12.31
N ILE A 2 5.19 -1.40 12.64
CA ILE A 2 4.24 -2.28 11.94
C ILE A 2 3.46 -1.45 10.92
N ILE A 3 3.25 -2.01 9.73
CA ILE A 3 2.32 -1.48 8.73
C ILE A 3 1.37 -2.59 8.28
N TYR A 4 0.24 -2.18 7.72
CA TYR A 4 -0.85 -3.05 7.30
C TYR A 4 -1.15 -2.82 5.83
N ARG A 5 -1.00 -3.85 5.00
CA ARG A 5 -1.29 -3.80 3.58
C ARG A 5 -2.61 -4.53 3.31
N VAL A 6 -3.60 -3.82 2.77
CA VAL A 6 -4.86 -4.43 2.33
C VAL A 6 -4.75 -4.86 0.87
N THR A 7 -4.97 -6.14 0.59
CA THR A 7 -5.07 -6.69 -0.77
C THR A 7 -6.42 -7.34 -1.01
N ASP A 8 -6.75 -7.50 -2.29
CA ASP A 8 -7.90 -8.21 -2.84
C ASP A 8 -7.54 -8.70 -4.26
N GLU A 9 -8.46 -9.39 -4.91
CA GLU A 9 -8.31 -9.89 -6.29
C GLU A 9 -8.03 -8.81 -7.36
N PHE A 10 -8.27 -7.52 -7.05
CA PHE A 10 -8.03 -6.39 -7.96
C PHE A 10 -6.74 -5.62 -7.63
N SER A 11 -5.98 -6.07 -6.64
CA SER A 11 -4.75 -5.40 -6.25
C SER A 11 -3.66 -5.60 -7.30
N ASN A 12 -3.07 -4.50 -7.78
CA ASN A 12 -1.99 -4.53 -8.78
C ASN A 12 -0.62 -5.00 -8.25
N THR A 13 -0.56 -5.53 -7.02
CA THR A 13 0.66 -6.08 -6.42
C THR A 13 0.77 -7.56 -6.78
N HIS A 14 1.98 -8.05 -7.03
CA HIS A 14 2.24 -9.48 -7.23
C HIS A 14 2.96 -10.07 -6.01
N PHE A 15 2.81 -11.37 -5.85
CA PHE A 15 3.31 -12.15 -4.74
C PHE A 15 4.19 -13.28 -5.26
N ASP A 16 5.34 -13.47 -4.65
CA ASP A 16 6.19 -14.64 -4.84
C ASP A 16 6.94 -15.01 -3.55
N GLU A 17 7.91 -15.92 -3.65
CA GLU A 17 8.73 -16.40 -2.53
C GLU A 17 9.56 -15.27 -1.88
N GLU A 18 9.91 -14.23 -2.63
CA GLU A 18 10.69 -13.09 -2.16
C GLU A 18 9.81 -12.03 -1.48
N GLY A 19 8.49 -12.00 -1.71
CA GLY A 19 7.59 -11.10 -1.00
C GLY A 19 6.48 -10.49 -1.85
N ILE A 20 6.08 -9.28 -1.47
CA ILE A 20 5.06 -8.48 -2.17
C ILE A 20 5.73 -7.42 -3.01
N PHE A 21 5.45 -7.41 -4.30
CA PHE A 21 6.00 -6.45 -5.24
C PHE A 21 4.93 -5.48 -5.73
N ALA A 22 5.35 -4.25 -5.99
CA ALA A 22 4.54 -3.25 -6.65
C ALA A 22 4.20 -3.71 -8.08
N GLY A 23 3.16 -3.13 -8.68
CA GLY A 23 2.78 -3.52 -10.04
C GLY A 23 3.83 -3.19 -11.11
N ASN A 24 4.75 -2.27 -10.82
CA ASN A 24 5.86 -1.94 -11.71
C ASN A 24 7.11 -1.56 -10.88
N PRO A 25 7.85 -2.55 -10.36
CA PRO A 25 8.97 -2.34 -9.44
C PRO A 25 10.24 -1.82 -10.13
N ASP A 26 10.32 -1.90 -11.46
CA ASP A 26 11.52 -1.51 -12.23
C ASP A 26 11.65 0.01 -12.47
N ILE A 27 10.65 0.80 -12.08
CA ILE A 27 10.69 2.24 -12.28
C ILE A 27 11.70 2.86 -11.32
N ASP A 28 12.79 3.39 -11.87
CA ASP A 28 13.74 4.20 -11.10
C ASP A 28 13.07 5.48 -10.54
N VAL A 29 12.73 5.45 -9.25
CA VAL A 29 12.23 6.55 -8.43
C VAL A 29 12.75 6.36 -7.00
N SER A 30 12.68 7.42 -6.19
CA SER A 30 12.96 7.34 -4.75
C SER A 30 11.94 8.16 -3.97
N LEU A 31 11.61 7.70 -2.77
CA LEU A 31 10.82 8.46 -1.79
C LEU A 31 11.66 9.53 -1.07
N PHE A 32 12.97 9.59 -1.37
CA PHE A 32 13.95 10.55 -0.87
C PHE A 32 14.73 11.20 -2.03
N PRO A 33 14.04 11.84 -3.00
CA PRO A 33 14.67 12.31 -4.23
C PRO A 33 15.76 13.36 -3.96
N LYS A 34 16.90 13.23 -4.65
CA LYS A 34 18.03 14.17 -4.60
C LYS A 34 18.02 15.04 -5.87
N GLY A 35 17.29 16.15 -5.79
CA GLY A 35 17.21 17.16 -6.85
C GLY A 35 15.91 17.15 -7.66
N ASP A 36 15.75 18.17 -8.50
CA ASP A 36 14.46 18.50 -9.12
C ASP A 36 13.95 17.45 -10.11
N ARG A 37 14.84 16.82 -10.87
CA ARG A 37 14.45 15.78 -11.85
C ARG A 37 13.82 14.58 -11.16
N GLN A 38 14.48 14.05 -10.13
CA GLN A 38 13.94 12.94 -9.33
C GLN A 38 12.67 13.35 -8.62
N ARG A 39 12.62 14.56 -8.01
CA ARG A 39 11.41 15.08 -7.36
C ARG A 39 10.22 15.10 -8.31
N LYS A 40 10.36 15.65 -9.52
CA LYS A 40 9.28 15.69 -10.53
C LYS A 40 8.81 14.30 -10.91
N ARG A 41 9.74 13.34 -11.07
CA ARG A 41 9.44 11.95 -11.41
C ARG A 41 8.71 11.22 -10.28
N THR A 42 9.18 11.35 -9.03
CA THR A 42 8.50 10.81 -7.85
C THR A 42 7.09 11.37 -7.71
N VAL A 43 6.92 12.70 -7.83
CA VAL A 43 5.58 13.33 -7.77
C VAL A 43 4.67 12.83 -8.90
N TYR A 44 5.18 12.66 -10.10
CA TYR A 44 4.40 12.12 -11.22
C TYR A 44 3.86 10.72 -10.90
N TRP A 45 4.71 9.82 -10.41
CA TRP A 45 4.29 8.46 -10.09
C TRP A 45 3.36 8.41 -8.88
N ILE A 46 3.56 9.25 -7.86
CA ILE A 46 2.64 9.33 -6.71
C ILE A 46 1.26 9.77 -7.19
N LYS A 47 1.19 10.79 -8.06
CA LYS A 47 -0.09 11.23 -8.63
C LYS A 47 -0.78 10.14 -9.45
N LYS A 48 -0.02 9.33 -10.19
CA LYS A 48 -0.56 8.16 -10.89
C LYS A 48 -1.08 7.10 -9.93
N HIS A 49 -0.38 6.86 -8.83
CA HIS A 49 -0.77 5.91 -7.80
C HIS A 49 -2.06 6.31 -7.07
N LEU A 50 -2.21 7.61 -6.79
CA LEU A 50 -3.40 8.16 -6.12
C LEU A 50 -4.61 8.29 -7.05
N ASP A 51 -4.44 8.16 -8.37
CA ASP A 51 -5.56 8.22 -9.31
C ASP A 51 -6.19 6.84 -9.50
N TRP A 52 -7.23 6.54 -8.73
CA TRP A 52 -7.91 5.25 -8.74
C TRP A 52 -8.61 4.88 -10.05
N TYR A 53 -8.76 5.83 -10.99
CA TYR A 53 -9.20 5.53 -12.35
C TYR A 53 -8.05 5.10 -13.27
N SER A 54 -6.81 5.34 -12.83
CA SER A 54 -5.62 4.94 -13.54
C SER A 54 -5.35 3.45 -13.30
N ARG A 55 -5.43 2.66 -14.38
CA ARG A 55 -4.95 1.26 -14.37
C ARG A 55 -3.44 1.14 -14.60
N VAL A 56 -2.71 2.25 -14.44
CA VAL A 56 -1.26 2.26 -14.65
C VAL A 56 -0.60 1.62 -13.43
N ALA A 57 0.11 0.52 -13.66
CA ALA A 57 0.94 -0.09 -12.63
C ALA A 57 2.05 0.90 -12.19
N THR A 58 2.22 1.02 -10.87
CA THR A 58 3.10 2.01 -10.23
C THR A 58 4.18 1.33 -9.41
N PRO A 59 5.28 2.03 -9.06
CA PRO A 59 6.34 1.48 -8.21
C PRO A 59 6.00 1.47 -6.72
N PHE A 60 4.78 1.82 -6.34
CA PHE A 60 4.38 1.95 -4.94
C PHE A 60 3.38 0.88 -4.51
N ILE A 61 3.47 0.54 -3.23
CA ILE A 61 2.53 -0.31 -2.50
C ILE A 61 1.91 0.55 -1.38
N SER A 62 0.58 0.71 -1.39
CA SER A 62 -0.15 1.39 -0.32
C SER A 62 -0.24 0.53 0.93
N ALA A 63 0.19 1.05 2.07
CA ALA A 63 0.01 0.44 3.38
C ALA A 63 -0.52 1.46 4.39
N TYR A 64 -0.92 1.00 5.57
CA TYR A 64 -1.42 1.84 6.65
C TYR A 64 -0.61 1.61 7.92
N THR A 65 -0.38 2.64 8.73
CA THR A 65 0.19 2.47 10.08
C THR A 65 -0.86 2.19 11.15
N ASP A 66 -2.13 2.44 10.85
CA ASP A 66 -3.26 2.25 11.74
C ASP A 66 -4.06 1.02 11.29
N TYR A 67 -4.19 0.05 12.20
CA TYR A 67 -4.92 -1.20 11.93
C TYR A 67 -6.41 -0.95 11.73
N ASP A 68 -7.03 -0.04 12.48
CA ASP A 68 -8.47 0.24 12.38
C ASP A 68 -8.81 0.87 11.02
N VAL A 69 -7.88 1.67 10.47
CA VAL A 69 -8.01 2.22 9.11
C VAL A 69 -7.88 1.10 8.07
N ALA A 70 -6.88 0.22 8.20
CA ALA A 70 -6.73 -0.93 7.31
C ALA A 70 -7.95 -1.87 7.37
N TRP A 71 -8.49 -2.09 8.56
CA TRP A 71 -9.70 -2.88 8.79
C TRP A 71 -10.91 -2.27 8.08
N LYS A 72 -11.16 -0.96 8.28
CA LYS A 72 -12.26 -0.26 7.60
C LYS A 72 -12.15 -0.34 6.08
N GLU A 73 -10.95 -0.22 5.54
CA GLU A 73 -10.71 -0.36 4.09
C GLU A 73 -10.96 -1.79 3.61
N ALA A 74 -10.52 -2.80 4.35
CA ALA A 74 -10.79 -4.21 4.04
C ALA A 74 -12.29 -4.53 4.11
N GLU A 75 -12.96 -4.08 5.18
CA GLU A 75 -14.40 -4.19 5.35
C GLU A 75 -15.17 -3.53 4.19
N ARG A 76 -14.78 -2.31 3.80
CA ARG A 76 -15.36 -1.61 2.64
C ARG A 76 -15.25 -2.45 1.36
N ARG A 77 -14.10 -3.10 1.11
CA ARG A 77 -13.88 -3.98 -0.07
C ARG A 77 -14.76 -5.23 -0.02
N VAL A 78 -14.85 -5.86 1.15
CA VAL A 78 -15.76 -7.01 1.35
C VAL A 78 -17.22 -6.61 1.10
N TYR A 79 -17.66 -5.45 1.60
CA TYR A 79 -19.02 -4.95 1.35
C TYR A 79 -19.26 -4.52 -0.11
N ALA A 80 -18.21 -4.11 -0.82
CA ALA A 80 -18.24 -3.86 -2.26
C ALA A 80 -18.27 -5.16 -3.09
N GLY A 81 -18.16 -6.33 -2.46
CA GLY A 81 -18.22 -7.64 -3.11
C GLY A 81 -16.88 -8.15 -3.63
N HIS A 82 -15.76 -7.57 -3.20
CA HIS A 82 -14.43 -8.05 -3.60
C HIS A 82 -14.13 -9.41 -2.93
N GLY A 83 -13.55 -10.32 -3.70
CA GLY A 83 -12.99 -11.58 -3.22
C GLY A 83 -11.57 -11.42 -2.62
N ASP A 84 -11.14 -12.46 -1.90
CA ASP A 84 -9.77 -12.64 -1.39
C ASP A 84 -9.20 -11.42 -0.63
N VAL A 85 -10.05 -10.75 0.14
CA VAL A 85 -9.63 -9.59 0.92
C VAL A 85 -8.74 -10.04 2.07
N VAL A 86 -7.52 -9.49 2.14
CA VAL A 86 -6.54 -9.81 3.17
C VAL A 86 -5.89 -8.54 3.71
N ILE A 87 -5.72 -8.47 5.03
CA ILE A 87 -4.87 -7.48 5.70
C ILE A 87 -3.55 -8.16 6.08
N TRP A 88 -2.47 -7.82 5.39
CA TRP A 88 -1.12 -8.30 5.72
C TRP A 88 -0.48 -7.44 6.80
N THR A 89 -0.03 -8.08 7.88
CA THR A 89 0.73 -7.44 8.95
C THR A 89 2.20 -7.54 8.64
N ILE A 90 2.86 -6.39 8.50
CA ILE A 90 4.25 -6.30 8.04
C ILE A 90 5.10 -5.58 9.07
N LYS A 91 6.22 -6.18 9.42
CA LYS A 91 7.24 -5.61 10.31
C LYS A 91 8.30 -4.89 9.49
N MET A 92 8.22 -3.57 9.50
CA MET A 92 9.23 -2.70 8.91
C MET A 92 10.45 -2.63 9.82
N ILE A 93 11.54 -3.21 9.35
CA ILE A 93 12.87 -3.19 9.95
C ILE A 93 13.83 -2.50 8.97
N HIS A 94 14.70 -1.62 9.47
CA HIS A 94 15.62 -0.84 8.64
C HIS A 94 16.58 -1.75 7.84
N GLU A 95 17.00 -2.88 8.41
CA GLU A 95 17.89 -3.84 7.74
C GLU A 95 17.31 -4.41 6.44
N TYR A 96 16.00 -4.37 6.25
CA TYR A 96 15.37 -4.84 5.01
C TYR A 96 15.53 -3.87 3.82
N GLY A 97 16.12 -2.69 4.02
CA GLY A 97 16.38 -1.73 2.93
C GLY A 97 15.12 -1.15 2.28
N ILE A 98 13.97 -1.31 2.93
CA ILE A 98 12.67 -0.90 2.38
C ILE A 98 12.53 0.63 2.43
N GLU A 99 12.50 1.30 1.28
CA GLU A 99 12.09 2.70 1.23
C GLU A 99 10.59 2.81 1.48
N CYS A 100 10.21 3.42 2.61
CA CYS A 100 8.83 3.74 2.90
C CYS A 100 8.66 5.16 3.45
N ARG A 101 7.50 5.76 3.22
CA ARG A 101 7.22 7.10 3.73
C ARG A 101 5.73 7.39 3.85
N ASP A 102 5.40 8.09 4.93
CA ASP A 102 4.11 8.70 5.17
C ASP A 102 3.73 9.69 4.06
N MET A 103 2.48 9.58 3.58
CA MET A 103 1.95 10.37 2.47
C MET A 103 1.84 11.86 2.82
N ASP A 104 1.44 12.21 4.04
CA ASP A 104 1.34 13.60 4.47
C ASP A 104 2.72 14.27 4.49
N ARG A 105 3.75 13.55 4.94
CA ARG A 105 5.13 14.01 4.88
C ARG A 105 5.63 14.13 3.44
N LEU A 106 5.31 13.18 2.56
CA LEU A 106 5.66 13.27 1.14
C LEU A 106 5.03 14.50 0.48
N LYS A 107 3.74 14.74 0.75
CA LYS A 107 3.00 15.92 0.26
C LYS A 107 3.72 17.23 0.64
N ASN A 108 4.09 17.35 1.92
CA ASN A 108 4.73 18.55 2.46
C ASN A 108 6.15 18.74 1.90
N VAL A 109 6.96 17.68 1.83
CA VAL A 109 8.35 17.75 1.36
C VAL A 109 8.43 17.94 -0.16
N LEU A 110 7.58 17.25 -0.91
CA LEU A 110 7.61 17.26 -2.37
C LEU A 110 6.72 18.36 -2.96
N GLY A 111 5.89 19.03 -2.16
CA GLY A 111 5.08 20.17 -2.58
C GLY A 111 4.07 19.83 -3.68
N PHE A 112 3.26 18.79 -3.46
CA PHE A 112 2.15 18.44 -4.35
C PHE A 112 0.82 18.46 -3.60
N TRP A 113 -0.28 18.44 -4.35
CA TRP A 113 -1.62 18.36 -3.79
C TRP A 113 -2.19 16.95 -4.00
N ILE A 114 -2.85 16.42 -2.96
CA ILE A 114 -3.56 15.15 -2.97
C ILE A 114 -5.02 15.47 -3.30
N PRO A 115 -5.61 14.84 -4.33
CA PRO A 115 -7.03 15.01 -4.63
C PRO A 115 -7.93 14.72 -3.44
N ASP A 116 -8.96 15.56 -3.20
CA ASP A 116 -9.91 15.38 -2.09
C ASP A 116 -10.54 13.97 -2.07
N LYS A 117 -10.81 13.40 -3.25
CA LYS A 117 -11.31 12.03 -3.42
C LYS A 117 -10.36 10.94 -2.86
N ALA A 118 -9.06 11.21 -2.81
CA ALA A 118 -8.04 10.31 -2.28
C ALA A 118 -7.61 10.70 -0.85
N PHE A 119 -8.03 11.87 -0.36
CA PHE A 119 -7.55 12.47 0.88
C PHE A 119 -7.89 11.65 2.12
N HIS A 120 -9.08 11.04 2.17
CA HIS A 120 -9.50 10.23 3.33
C HIS A 120 -8.68 8.95 3.49
N ASN A 121 -8.24 8.35 2.39
CA ASN A 121 -7.37 7.16 2.44
C ASN A 121 -5.91 7.56 2.64
N ALA A 122 -5.48 8.68 2.06
CA ALA A 122 -4.10 9.15 2.12
C ALA A 122 -3.60 9.55 3.53
N ARG A 123 -4.50 9.97 4.43
CA ARG A 123 -4.12 10.55 5.74
C ARG A 123 -3.38 9.57 6.69
N SER A 124 -3.60 8.27 6.50
CA SER A 124 -2.88 7.22 7.24
C SER A 124 -2.07 6.31 6.31
N GLU A 125 -1.92 6.71 5.04
CA GLU A 125 -1.27 5.93 4.01
C GLU A 125 0.25 6.11 4.06
N TYR A 126 0.94 4.99 4.06
CA TYR A 126 2.36 4.89 3.77
C TYR A 126 2.53 4.34 2.36
N LEU A 127 3.44 4.93 1.60
CA LEU A 127 3.95 4.29 0.39
C LEU A 127 5.17 3.47 0.75
N VAL A 128 5.17 2.22 0.32
CA VAL A 128 6.36 1.38 0.23
C VAL A 128 6.81 1.32 -1.22
N LEU A 129 8.12 1.42 -1.44
CA LEU A 129 8.72 1.43 -2.77
C LEU A 129 9.13 0.02 -3.20
N HIS A 130 8.70 -0.37 -4.40
CA HIS A 130 9.04 -1.59 -5.15
C HIS A 130 8.66 -2.92 -4.51
N HIS A 131 9.07 -3.18 -3.27
CA HIS A 131 9.07 -4.52 -2.69
C HIS A 131 8.93 -4.49 -1.16
N ILE A 132 8.17 -5.44 -0.64
CA ILE A 132 8.12 -5.82 0.78
C ILE A 132 8.64 -7.25 0.85
N PRO A 133 9.82 -7.49 1.45
CA PRO A 133 10.40 -8.82 1.55
C PRO A 133 9.56 -9.77 2.39
N SER A 134 9.58 -11.05 2.04
CA SER A 134 8.80 -12.10 2.73
C SER A 134 9.14 -12.19 4.21
N GLU A 135 10.39 -11.95 4.60
CA GLU A 135 10.83 -11.94 6.01
C GLU A 135 10.22 -10.78 6.82
N ALA A 136 9.74 -9.72 6.15
CA ALA A 136 9.02 -8.64 6.80
C ALA A 136 7.54 -8.98 7.01
N ILE A 137 6.99 -10.00 6.38
CA ILE A 137 5.58 -10.33 6.43
C ILE A 137 5.35 -11.31 7.59
N LEU A 138 4.53 -10.90 8.55
CA LEU A 138 4.30 -11.70 9.76
C LEU A 138 3.16 -12.70 9.56
N PHE A 139 2.02 -12.23 9.04
CA PHE A 139 0.82 -13.02 8.76
C PHE A 139 -0.19 -12.16 8.00
N GLY A 140 -1.18 -12.82 7.37
CA GLY A 140 -2.37 -12.19 6.81
C GLY A 140 -3.60 -12.42 7.69
N THR A 141 -4.55 -11.49 7.67
CA THR A 141 -5.91 -11.69 8.17
C THR A 141 -6.85 -11.64 6.98
N SER A 142 -7.41 -12.78 6.58
CA SER A 142 -8.39 -12.89 5.51
C SER A 142 -9.77 -12.50 6.01
N LEU A 143 -10.45 -11.61 5.30
CA LEU A 143 -11.80 -11.13 5.62
C LEU A 143 -12.80 -11.61 4.56
N SER A 144 -13.98 -12.02 5.02
CA SER A 144 -15.08 -12.41 4.14
C SER A 144 -16.43 -12.15 4.79
N LYS A 145 -17.48 -12.00 3.98
CA LYS A 145 -18.86 -11.88 4.47
C LYS A 145 -19.53 -13.25 4.46
N ARG A 146 -20.03 -13.70 5.61
CA ARG A 146 -20.81 -14.93 5.75
C ARG A 146 -22.08 -14.67 6.55
N ASN A 147 -23.24 -15.00 5.97
CA ASN A 147 -24.56 -14.82 6.58
C ASN A 147 -24.80 -13.40 7.11
N GLY A 148 -24.34 -12.37 6.39
CA GLY A 148 -24.48 -10.97 6.79
C GLY A 148 -23.47 -10.47 7.85
N SER A 149 -22.66 -11.36 8.42
CA SER A 149 -21.60 -11.03 9.39
C SER A 149 -20.20 -11.07 8.76
N MET A 150 -19.30 -10.23 9.24
CA MET A 150 -17.88 -10.29 8.91
C MET A 150 -17.25 -11.53 9.57
N LYS A 151 -16.38 -12.22 8.83
CA LYS A 151 -15.56 -13.33 9.32
C LYS A 151 -14.10 -13.04 9.01
N GLU A 152 -13.25 -13.36 9.97
CA GLU A 152 -11.81 -13.24 9.85
C GLU A 152 -11.14 -14.60 10.05
N ARG A 153 -9.99 -14.80 9.39
CA ARG A 153 -9.13 -15.96 9.55
C ARG A 153 -7.68 -15.54 9.38
N ILE A 154 -6.82 -15.94 10.31
CA ILE A 154 -5.37 -15.75 10.15
C ILE A 154 -4.85 -16.71 9.08
N ILE A 155 -4.01 -16.21 8.19
CA ILE A 155 -3.29 -16.98 7.18
C ILE A 155 -1.79 -16.71 7.32
N GLU A 156 -0.99 -17.73 7.06
CA GLU A 156 0.46 -17.60 6.99
C GLU A 156 0.85 -17.10 5.59
N TYR A 157 1.99 -16.39 5.52
CA TYR A 157 2.58 -15.96 4.26
C TYR A 157 3.43 -17.09 3.69
#